data_AF-A0AB39YYV1-F1
#
_entry.id   AF-A0AB39YYV1-F1
#
_cell.length_a   1.000
_cell.length_b   1.000
_cell.length_c   1.000
_cell.angle_alpha   90.00
_cell.angle_beta   90.00
_cell.angle_gamma   90.00
#
_symmetry.space_group_name_H-M   'P 1'
#
loop_
_entity.id
_entity.type
_entity.pdbx_description
1 polymer ?
#
loop_
_entity_poly.entity_id
_entity_poly.type
_entity_poly.pdbx_seq_one_letter_code
_entity_poly.pdbx_strand_id
1 'polypeptide(L)'
;MKLNVAIIIAIRIFLGMAIALPTLQIDPRHIPYGVDEFRPFLVRNSTDVLPLSKNLTQIQRLRWADKCVQFRNKCSLAEHCCSLKCLKRIYRCIT
;
A
#
# COMPACT_ATOMS: atom_id res chain seq x y z
N MET A 1 0.33 47.93 35.67
CA MET A 1 -0.44 46.72 36.05
C MET A 1 -1.14 46.04 34.87
N LYS A 2 -1.73 46.76 33.91
CA LYS A 2 -2.48 46.16 32.78
C LYS A 2 -1.61 45.38 31.77
N LEU A 3 -0.37 45.81 31.54
CA LEU A 3 0.54 45.18 30.57
C LEU A 3 1.02 43.79 31.01
N ASN A 4 1.36 43.63 32.30
CA ASN A 4 1.85 42.35 32.83
C ASN A 4 0.78 41.25 32.76
N VAL A 5 -0.49 41.62 32.97
CA VAL A 5 -1.61 40.68 32.86
C VAL A 5 -1.81 40.24 31.40
N ALA A 6 -1.70 41.16 30.45
CA ALA A 6 -1.80 40.83 29.02
C ALA A 6 -0.68 39.88 28.56
N ILE A 7 0.54 40.08 29.07
CA ILE A 7 1.69 39.20 28.78
C ILE A 7 1.45 37.79 29.33
N ILE A 8 0.94 37.67 30.56
CA ILE A 8 0.65 36.37 31.18
C ILE A 8 -0.43 35.60 30.39
N ILE A 9 -1.48 36.30 29.93
CA ILE A 9 -2.54 35.69 29.12
C ILE A 9 -1.98 35.20 27.77
N ALA A 10 -1.16 36.02 27.10
CA ALA A 10 -0.53 35.62 25.84
C ALA A 10 0.35 34.37 26.01
N ILE A 11 1.16 34.32 27.07
CA ILE A 11 2.02 33.15 27.36
C ILE A 11 1.17 31.88 27.57
N ARG A 12 0.04 31.98 28.28
CA ARG A 12 -0.86 30.84 28.51
C ARG A 12 -1.52 30.33 27.22
N ILE A 13 -1.90 31.24 26.31
CA ILE A 13 -2.45 30.88 25.00
C ILE A 13 -1.40 30.17 24.15
N PHE A 14 -0.18 30.70 24.06
CA PHE A 14 0.90 30.07 23.31
C PHE A 14 1.30 28.70 23.88
N LEU A 15 1.32 28.55 25.21
CA LEU A 15 1.60 27.26 25.86
C LEU A 15 0.49 26.24 25.61
N GLY A 16 -0.78 26.66 25.62
CA GLY A 16 -1.92 25.79 25.28
C GLY A 16 -1.92 25.33 23.83
N MET A 17 -1.52 26.21 22.90
CA MET A 17 -1.40 25.89 21.47
C MET A 17 -0.25 24.90 21.20
N ALA A 18 0.83 24.92 21.98
CA ALA A 18 1.93 23.96 21.87
C ALA A 18 1.53 22.53 22.32
N ILE A 19 0.54 22.40 23.22
CA ILE A 19 0.01 21.11 23.69
C ILE A 19 -1.07 20.57 22.72
N ALA A 20 -1.77 21.47 22.02
CA ALA A 20 -2.77 21.13 21.01
C ALA A 20 -2.17 20.86 19.61
N LEU A 21 -0.88 21.12 19.40
CA LEU A 21 -0.19 20.66 18.20
C LEU A 21 -0.03 19.14 18.34
N PRO A 22 -0.75 18.31 17.56
CA PRO A 22 -0.35 16.93 17.46
C PRO A 22 1.07 17.00 16.92
N THR A 23 2.03 16.50 17.70
CA THR A 23 3.32 16.11 17.18
C THR A 23 2.99 15.24 15.97
N LEU A 24 3.15 15.83 14.79
CA LEU A 24 3.01 15.16 13.52
C LEU A 24 4.20 14.21 13.47
N GLN A 25 4.07 13.10 14.22
CA GLN A 25 4.96 11.97 14.20
C GLN A 25 4.83 11.39 12.79
N ILE A 26 5.61 11.96 11.88
CA ILE A 26 6.07 11.24 10.71
C ILE A 26 7.09 10.24 11.26
N ASP A 27 6.57 9.14 11.80
CA ASP A 27 7.32 7.90 11.94
C ASP A 27 6.78 6.89 10.91
N PRO A 28 7.64 6.00 10.41
CA PRO A 28 7.72 5.66 9.01
C PRO A 28 6.98 4.36 8.72
N ARG A 29 6.39 4.25 7.52
CA ARG A 29 5.78 3.02 6.97
C ARG A 29 4.54 2.51 7.72
N HIS A 30 3.48 3.31 7.77
CA HIS A 30 2.15 2.69 7.81
C HIS A 30 1.80 2.24 6.38
N ILE A 31 2.04 0.96 6.07
CA ILE A 31 1.45 0.35 4.89
C ILE A 31 -0.03 0.17 5.23
N PRO A 32 -0.97 0.81 4.52
CA PRO A 32 -2.39 0.74 4.85
C PRO A 32 -2.92 -0.63 4.41
N TYR A 33 -2.72 -1.65 5.23
CA TYR A 33 -3.42 -2.91 5.08
C TYR A 33 -4.75 -2.76 5.81
N GLY A 34 -5.84 -2.55 5.08
CA GLY A 34 -7.17 -2.53 5.70
C GLY A 34 -8.34 -2.25 4.77
N VAL A 35 -8.25 -1.27 3.87
CA VAL A 35 -9.45 -0.82 3.13
C VAL A 35 -9.20 -0.33 1.70
N ASP A 36 -7.96 -0.02 1.29
CA ASP A 36 -7.65 0.37 -0.10
C ASP A 36 -7.49 -0.81 -1.06
N GLU A 37 -7.51 -2.06 -0.57
CA GLU A 37 -7.34 -3.28 -1.37
C GLU A 37 -8.60 -3.66 -2.20
N PHE A 38 -9.65 -2.83 -2.14
CA PHE A 38 -10.91 -3.02 -2.86
C PHE A 38 -11.24 -1.91 -3.86
N ARG A 39 -10.36 -0.92 -4.07
CA ARG A 39 -10.53 -0.12 -5.29
C ARG A 39 -10.19 -1.04 -6.47
N PRO A 40 -11.04 -1.11 -7.52
CA PRO A 40 -10.59 -1.67 -8.77
C PRO A 40 -9.39 -0.82 -9.17
N PHE A 41 -8.18 -1.37 -9.06
CA PHE A 41 -7.00 -0.77 -9.62
C PHE A 41 -7.30 -0.70 -11.12
N LEU A 42 -7.78 0.46 -11.56
CA LEU A 42 -7.86 0.84 -12.95
C LEU A 42 -6.51 0.49 -13.52
N VAL A 43 -6.48 -0.56 -14.35
CA VAL A 43 -5.31 -1.17 -14.96
C VAL A 43 -4.63 -0.09 -15.79
N ARG A 44 -3.84 0.77 -15.14
CA ARG A 44 -3.32 1.97 -15.80
C ARG A 44 -1.85 1.83 -16.14
N ASN A 45 -1.12 0.89 -15.56
CA ASN A 45 0.25 0.59 -16.00
C ASN A 45 0.61 -0.90 -15.81
N SER A 46 1.15 -1.51 -16.86
CA SER A 46 1.72 -2.86 -16.84
C SER A 46 2.97 -3.01 -15.96
N THR A 47 3.49 -1.89 -15.42
CA THR A 47 4.67 -1.84 -14.55
C THR A 47 4.44 -2.43 -13.17
N ASP A 48 3.19 -2.46 -12.71
CA ASP A 48 2.85 -2.93 -11.36
C ASP A 48 2.65 -4.44 -11.30
N VAL A 49 2.57 -5.09 -12.46
CA VAL A 49 2.39 -6.53 -12.61
C VAL A 49 3.73 -7.20 -12.94
N LEU A 50 3.99 -8.37 -12.37
CA LEU A 50 5.13 -9.17 -12.79
C LEU A 50 5.01 -9.53 -14.26
N PRO A 51 6.09 -9.39 -15.05
CA PRO A 51 6.10 -9.90 -16.41
C PRO A 51 6.02 -11.44 -16.39
N LEU A 52 5.56 -12.02 -17.49
CA LEU A 52 5.68 -13.46 -17.71
C LEU A 52 7.16 -13.86 -17.70
N SER A 53 7.43 -15.00 -17.09
CA SER A 53 8.76 -15.61 -17.06
C SER A 53 9.17 -16.04 -18.45
N LYS A 54 10.34 -15.55 -18.87
CA LYS A 54 11.04 -15.99 -20.08
C LYS A 54 11.78 -17.32 -19.90
N ASN A 55 11.88 -17.80 -18.66
CA ASN A 55 12.69 -18.97 -18.30
C ASN A 55 11.85 -20.24 -18.11
N LEU A 56 10.52 -20.18 -18.25
CA LEU A 56 9.64 -21.35 -18.14
C LEU A 56 9.56 -22.10 -19.47
N THR A 57 9.67 -23.43 -19.40
CA THR A 57 9.39 -24.30 -20.55
C THR A 57 7.88 -24.40 -20.80
N GLN A 58 7.49 -24.82 -22.01
CA GLN A 58 6.08 -24.97 -22.37
C GLN A 58 5.32 -25.94 -21.45
N ILE A 59 5.95 -27.06 -21.07
CA ILE A 59 5.38 -28.05 -20.15
C ILE A 59 5.13 -27.45 -18.76
N GLN A 60 6.07 -26.63 -18.27
CA GLN A 60 5.89 -25.96 -16.98
C GLN A 60 4.75 -24.95 -17.02
N ARG A 61 4.58 -24.20 -18.12
CA ARG A 61 3.43 -23.31 -18.29
C ARG A 61 2.10 -24.06 -18.28
N LEU A 62 2.03 -25.22 -18.95
CA LEU A 62 0.83 -26.07 -18.92
C LEU A 62 0.51 -26.55 -17.49
N ARG A 63 1.52 -26.99 -16.73
CA ARG A 63 1.33 -27.40 -15.33
C ARG A 63 0.80 -26.28 -14.45
N TRP A 64 1.26 -25.05 -14.66
CA TRP A 64 0.78 -23.89 -13.92
C TRP A 64 -0.62 -23.45 -14.35
N ALA A 65 -0.94 -23.57 -15.64
CA ALA A 65 -2.28 -23.31 -16.15
C ALA A 65 -3.32 -24.26 -15.54
N ASP A 66 -2.99 -25.55 -15.41
CA ASP A 66 -3.88 -26.54 -14.77
C ASP A 66 -4.05 -26.32 -13.26
N LYS A 67 -3.03 -25.77 -12.59
CA LYS A 67 -3.01 -25.56 -11.12
C LYS A 67 -3.00 -24.09 -10.73
N CYS A 68 -3.58 -23.25 -11.57
CA CYS A 68 -3.55 -21.82 -11.35
C CYS A 68 -4.35 -21.43 -10.09
N VAL A 69 -3.93 -20.37 -9.42
CA VAL A 69 -4.62 -19.86 -8.23
C VAL A 69 -5.51 -18.67 -8.56
N GLN A 70 -6.62 -18.56 -7.82
CA GLN A 70 -7.63 -17.53 -8.02
C GLN A 70 -7.20 -16.16 -7.45
N PHE A 71 -8.03 -15.14 -7.67
CA PHE A 71 -7.84 -13.77 -7.18
C PHE A 71 -7.43 -13.72 -5.70
N ARG A 72 -6.55 -12.77 -5.34
CA ARG A 72 -5.99 -12.53 -3.99
C ARG A 72 -5.12 -13.65 -3.40
N ASN A 73 -4.96 -14.77 -4.07
CA ASN A 73 -3.99 -15.77 -3.65
C ASN A 73 -2.56 -15.28 -3.89
N LYS A 74 -1.64 -15.81 -3.07
CA LYS A 74 -0.22 -15.47 -3.17
C LYS A 74 0.36 -15.99 -4.50
N CYS A 75 1.22 -15.20 -5.13
CA CYS A 75 1.92 -15.53 -6.36
C CYS A 75 3.36 -15.05 -6.31
N SER A 76 4.27 -15.82 -6.90
CA SER A 76 5.66 -15.42 -7.14
C SER A 76 5.94 -15.14 -8.61
N LEU A 77 5.10 -15.70 -9.50
CA LEU A 77 5.16 -15.58 -10.95
C LEU A 77 3.77 -15.20 -11.46
N ALA A 78 3.73 -14.52 -12.61
CA ALA A 78 2.48 -14.19 -13.29
C ALA A 78 1.69 -15.47 -13.65
N GLU A 79 2.39 -16.51 -14.08
CA GLU A 79 1.84 -17.80 -14.52
C GLU A 79 1.15 -18.60 -13.41
N HIS A 80 1.41 -18.28 -12.13
CA HIS A 80 0.70 -18.93 -11.03
C HIS A 80 -0.77 -18.48 -10.97
N CYS A 81 -1.09 -17.29 -11.45
CA CYS A 81 -2.43 -16.74 -11.41
C CYS A 81 -3.23 -17.17 -12.65
N CYS A 82 -4.51 -17.53 -12.47
CA CYS A 82 -5.36 -17.89 -13.61
C CYS A 82 -5.57 -16.71 -14.59
N SER A 83 -5.45 -15.47 -14.11
CA SER A 83 -5.49 -14.24 -14.88
C SER A 83 -4.15 -13.90 -15.56
N LEU A 84 -3.09 -14.66 -15.27
CA LEU A 84 -1.70 -14.36 -15.65
C LEU A 84 -1.20 -13.01 -15.14
N LYS A 85 -1.80 -12.48 -14.07
CA LYS A 85 -1.43 -11.20 -13.47
C LYS A 85 -1.13 -11.35 -11.99
N CYS A 86 0.12 -11.10 -11.62
CA CYS A 86 0.59 -11.07 -10.24
C CYS A 86 1.09 -9.67 -9.88
N LEU A 87 0.55 -9.05 -8.84
CA LEU A 87 0.93 -7.69 -8.46
C LEU A 87 2.28 -7.68 -7.72
N LYS A 88 3.26 -6.91 -8.20
CA LYS A 88 4.64 -6.88 -7.69
C LYS A 88 4.76 -6.40 -6.25
N ARG A 89 3.90 -5.47 -5.85
CA ARG A 89 3.97 -4.84 -4.52
C ARG A 89 3.50 -5.75 -3.40
N ILE A 90 2.49 -6.58 -3.66
CA ILE A 90 1.83 -7.42 -2.64
C ILE A 90 2.00 -8.92 -2.89
N TYR A 91 2.53 -9.31 -4.07
CA TYR A 91 2.70 -10.69 -4.50
C TYR A 91 1.38 -11.48 -4.44
N ARG A 92 0.30 -10.88 -4.97
CA ARG A 92 -1.04 -11.50 -5.06
C ARG A 92 -1.64 -11.39 -6.45
N CYS A 93 -2.47 -12.37 -6.78
CA CYS A 93 -3.16 -12.43 -8.05
C CYS A 93 -4.25 -11.35 -8.14
N ILE A 94 -4.32 -10.70 -9.29
CA ILE A 94 -5.33 -9.70 -9.64
C ILE A 94 -6.14 -10.16 -10.85
N THR A 95 -7.36 -9.65 -11.04
CA THR A 95 -8.20 -9.95 -12.21
C THR A 95 -7.73 -9.22 -13.48
#